data_AF-A0A954GB60-F1
#
_entry.id   AF-A0A954GB60-F1
#
_cell.length_a   1.000
_cell.length_b   1.000
_cell.length_c   1.000
_cell.angle_alpha   90.00
_cell.angle_beta   90.00
_cell.angle_gamma   90.00
#
_symmetry.space_group_name_H-M   'P 1'
#
loop_
_entity.id
_entity.type
_entity.pdbx_description
1 polymer ?
#
loop_
_entity_poly.entity_id
_entity_poly.type
_entity_poly.pdbx_seq_one_letter_code
_entity_poly.pdbx_strand_id
1 'polypeptide(L)'
;VNYQVYLELGGQHYLVVPVDQGLLGLNTESSSVSQVSGGQPVISGKLPEEFEFSKNVSATVSQPAIPFEWLAKLPGAKDWKWMEGSFPITFYPDGTAAIDLQQPILKQDQQVSRILLRGLTGNTTISYKQEKSP
;
A
#
# COMPACT_ATOMS: atom_id res chain seq x y z
N VAL A 1 -6.52 -14.00 3.59
CA VAL A 1 -6.27 -12.73 4.30
C VAL A 1 -6.09 -11.65 3.25
N ASN A 2 -6.75 -10.51 3.39
CA ASN A 2 -6.56 -9.38 2.48
C ASN A 2 -5.28 -8.65 2.87
N TYR A 3 -4.69 -7.90 1.96
CA TYR A 3 -3.56 -7.04 2.27
C TYR A 3 -3.87 -5.60 1.91
N GLN A 4 -3.50 -4.67 2.77
CA GLN A 4 -3.48 -3.25 2.47
C GLN A 4 -2.03 -2.81 2.26
N VAL A 5 -1.76 -2.17 1.13
CA VAL A 5 -0.45 -1.57 0.84
C VAL A 5 -0.60 -0.06 0.83
N TYR A 6 0.30 0.62 1.53
CA TYR A 6 0.39 2.08 1.60
C TYR A 6 1.75 2.51 1.09
N LEU A 7 1.76 3.54 0.24
CA LEU A 7 2.96 4.17 -0.29
C LEU A 7 2.95 5.65 0.14
N GLU A 8 4.05 6.11 0.73
CA GLU A 8 4.17 7.49 1.21
C GLU A 8 4.30 8.46 0.02
N LEU A 9 3.23 9.21 -0.29
CA LEU A 9 3.24 10.17 -1.39
C LEU A 9 4.24 11.32 -1.12
N GLY A 10 5.26 11.44 -1.97
CA GLY A 10 6.34 12.41 -1.79
C GLY A 10 7.34 12.02 -0.72
N GLY A 11 7.41 10.74 -0.37
CA GLY A 11 8.37 10.21 0.58
C GLY A 11 8.88 8.84 0.17
N GLN A 12 9.37 8.09 1.14
CA GLN A 12 10.14 6.86 0.92
C GLN A 12 9.51 5.65 1.56
N HIS A 13 8.60 5.86 2.51
CA HIS A 13 8.07 4.78 3.32
C HIS A 13 7.00 4.00 2.56
N TYR A 14 6.97 2.71 2.82
CA TYR A 14 5.88 1.84 2.41
C TYR A 14 5.49 0.91 3.56
N LEU A 15 4.22 0.51 3.55
CA LEU A 15 3.66 -0.38 4.55
C LEU A 15 2.79 -1.44 3.88
N VAL A 16 2.90 -2.69 4.33
CA VAL A 16 2.02 -3.79 3.95
C VAL A 16 1.42 -4.36 5.22
N VAL A 17 0.08 -4.33 5.29
CA VAL A 17 -0.69 -4.74 6.46
C VAL A 17 -1.58 -5.92 6.07
N PRO A 18 -1.48 -7.08 6.73
CA PRO A 18 -2.50 -8.12 6.62
C PRO A 18 -3.78 -7.64 7.30
N VAL A 19 -4.88 -7.68 6.58
CA VAL A 19 -6.20 -7.30 7.07
C VAL A 19 -7.14 -8.50 6.98
N ASP A 20 -7.58 -8.96 8.15
CA ASP A 20 -8.64 -9.95 8.30
C ASP A 20 -9.96 -9.25 8.66
N GLN A 21 -11.10 -9.83 8.32
CA GLN A 21 -12.42 -9.27 8.67
C GLN A 21 -12.60 -9.08 10.19
N GLY A 22 -11.92 -9.90 11.01
CA GLY A 22 -11.88 -9.74 12.47
C GLY A 22 -11.13 -8.49 12.95
N LEU A 23 -10.14 -8.02 12.19
CA LEU A 23 -9.40 -6.76 12.45
C LEU A 23 -10.28 -5.53 12.17
N LEU A 24 -11.28 -5.70 11.28
CA LEU A 24 -12.23 -4.66 10.87
C LEU A 24 -13.39 -4.50 11.86
N GLY A 25 -13.46 -5.32 12.92
CA GLY A 25 -14.57 -5.29 13.87
C GLY A 25 -15.93 -5.60 13.25
N LEU A 26 -15.96 -6.18 12.05
CA LEU A 26 -17.18 -6.52 11.31
C LEU A 26 -17.81 -7.85 11.79
N ASN A 27 -17.13 -8.57 12.67
CA ASN A 27 -17.71 -9.68 13.41
C ASN A 27 -18.33 -9.15 14.71
N THR A 28 -19.62 -8.80 14.67
CA THR A 28 -20.41 -8.41 15.86
C THR A 28 -20.76 -9.58 16.78
N GLU A 29 -20.32 -10.80 16.47
CA GLU A 29 -20.56 -11.99 17.29
C GLU A 29 -19.24 -12.64 17.72
N SER A 30 -18.57 -12.02 18.68
CA SER A 30 -17.88 -12.67 19.81
C SER A 30 -16.86 -11.69 20.38
N SER A 31 -17.02 -11.43 21.67
CA SER A 31 -16.10 -10.67 22.52
C SER A 31 -14.78 -11.42 22.71
N SER A 32 -14.03 -11.62 21.64
CA SER A 32 -12.65 -12.08 21.66
C SER A 32 -11.86 -11.12 20.79
N VAL A 33 -10.94 -10.39 21.44
CA VAL A 33 -9.92 -9.57 20.79
C VAL A 33 -9.30 -10.42 19.70
N SER A 34 -9.72 -10.19 18.46
CA SER A 34 -9.16 -10.87 17.30
C SER A 34 -7.77 -10.29 17.15
N GLN A 35 -6.80 -10.93 17.82
CA GLN A 35 -5.40 -10.81 17.44
C GLN A 35 -5.36 -10.97 15.93
N VAL A 36 -4.62 -10.09 15.25
CA VAL A 36 -4.09 -10.36 13.91
C VAL A 36 -3.74 -11.85 13.90
N SER A 37 -4.43 -12.64 13.09
CA SER A 37 -4.26 -14.10 13.07
C SER A 37 -2.76 -14.38 13.04
N GLY A 38 -2.25 -14.93 14.16
CA GLY A 38 -0.93 -14.66 14.72
C GLY A 38 0.26 -15.25 13.95
N GLY A 39 0.46 -14.87 12.70
CA GLY A 39 1.60 -15.35 11.92
C GLY A 39 2.03 -14.49 10.74
N GLN A 40 1.25 -13.48 10.33
CA GLN A 40 1.61 -12.67 9.16
C GLN A 40 2.18 -11.32 9.61
N PRO A 41 3.47 -11.02 9.35
CA PRO A 41 4.09 -9.79 9.80
C PRO A 41 3.55 -8.58 9.02
N VAL A 42 3.37 -7.47 9.72
CA VAL A 42 3.30 -6.15 9.08
C VAL A 42 4.68 -5.85 8.49
N ILE A 43 4.75 -5.51 7.21
CA ILE A 43 6.01 -5.16 6.54
C ILE A 43 6.07 -3.64 6.45
N SER A 44 7.03 -3.04 7.13
CA SER A 44 7.36 -1.62 6.96
C SER A 44 8.76 -1.51 6.37
N GLY A 45 8.93 -0.64 5.39
CA GLY A 45 10.22 -0.40 4.76
C GLY A 45 10.31 0.98 4.15
N LYS A 46 11.48 1.27 3.59
CA LYS A 46 11.76 2.52 2.87
C LYS A 46 12.52 2.25 1.58
N LEU A 47 12.29 3.09 0.58
CA LEU A 47 13.16 3.17 -0.58
C LEU A 47 14.57 3.66 -0.16
N PRO A 48 15.61 3.40 -0.97
CA PRO A 48 16.91 4.05 -0.79
C PRO A 48 16.78 5.58 -0.79
N GLU A 49 17.68 6.27 -0.08
CA GLU A 49 17.53 7.69 0.26
C GLU A 49 17.50 8.63 -0.95
N GLU A 50 18.06 8.20 -2.07
CA GLU A 50 18.06 8.94 -3.33
C GLU A 50 16.74 8.86 -4.11
N PHE A 51 15.82 7.99 -3.70
CA PHE A 51 14.55 7.77 -4.38
C PHE A 51 13.36 8.22 -3.52
N GLU A 52 12.25 8.50 -4.17
CA GLU A 52 10.97 8.77 -3.50
C GLU A 52 9.79 8.33 -4.37
N PHE A 53 8.66 8.01 -3.74
CA PHE A 53 7.40 7.90 -4.43
C PHE A 53 6.91 9.30 -4.80
N SER A 54 6.57 9.50 -6.07
CA SER A 54 5.96 10.75 -6.54
C SER A 54 4.69 11.10 -5.76
N LYS A 55 4.54 12.38 -5.40
CA LYS A 55 3.27 12.96 -4.89
C LYS A 55 2.14 12.85 -5.91
N ASN A 56 2.50 12.91 -7.19
CA ASN A 56 1.57 12.75 -8.29
C ASN A 56 1.42 11.26 -8.59
N VAL A 57 0.27 10.71 -8.21
CA VAL A 57 -0.13 9.32 -8.42
C VAL A 57 -1.39 9.28 -9.28
N SER A 58 -1.51 8.27 -10.14
CA SER A 58 -2.75 8.00 -10.86
C SER A 58 -3.31 6.68 -10.36
N ALA A 59 -4.50 6.73 -9.77
CA ALA A 59 -5.20 5.55 -9.29
C ALA A 59 -6.66 5.57 -9.77
N THR A 60 -7.11 4.44 -10.31
CA THR A 60 -8.52 4.23 -10.65
C THR A 60 -9.08 3.17 -9.73
N VAL A 61 -10.05 3.56 -8.91
CA VAL A 61 -10.69 2.68 -7.95
C VAL A 61 -11.68 1.77 -8.69
N SER A 62 -11.46 0.46 -8.61
CA SER A 62 -12.40 -0.54 -9.14
C SER A 62 -13.22 -1.21 -8.04
N GLN A 63 -12.76 -1.17 -6.78
CA GLN A 63 -13.47 -1.67 -5.60
C GLN A 63 -13.23 -0.78 -4.37
N PRO A 64 -14.13 -0.78 -3.37
CA PRO A 64 -14.00 0.04 -2.16
C PRO A 64 -12.71 -0.23 -1.39
N ALA A 65 -12.02 0.83 -0.97
CA ALA A 65 -10.81 0.73 -0.14
C ALA A 65 -11.13 0.69 1.36
N ILE A 66 -10.19 0.18 2.16
CA ILE A 66 -10.33 0.11 3.61
C ILE A 66 -10.07 1.49 4.24
N PRO A 67 -10.96 2.01 5.12
CA PRO A 67 -10.76 3.27 5.84
C PRO A 67 -9.50 3.27 6.74
N PHE A 68 -8.80 4.41 6.80
CA PHE A 68 -7.57 4.59 7.58
C PHE A 68 -7.78 4.37 9.09
N GLU A 69 -8.96 4.71 9.60
CA GLU A 69 -9.35 4.56 11.00
C GLU A 69 -9.24 3.10 11.49
N TRP A 70 -9.30 2.15 10.55
CA TRP A 70 -9.21 0.72 10.85
C TRP A 70 -7.77 0.27 11.13
N LEU A 71 -6.77 1.05 10.71
CA LEU A 71 -5.35 0.80 10.95
C LEU A 71 -4.83 1.40 12.26
N ALA A 72 -5.56 2.35 12.85
CA ALA A 72 -5.13 3.08 14.04
C ALA A 72 -4.90 2.17 15.28
N LYS A 73 -5.39 0.92 15.23
CA LYS A 73 -5.25 -0.09 16.27
C LYS A 73 -4.01 -0.99 16.12
N LEU A 74 -3.23 -0.83 15.05
CA LEU A 74 -2.03 -1.64 14.82
C LEU A 74 -0.85 -1.20 15.71
N PRO A 75 -0.01 -2.14 16.18
CA PRO A 75 1.26 -1.80 16.80
C PRO A 75 2.12 -0.98 15.83
N GLY A 76 2.58 0.21 16.25
CA GLY A 76 3.36 1.12 15.39
C GLY A 76 2.54 2.15 14.61
N ALA A 77 1.21 2.14 14.69
CA ALA A 77 0.35 3.09 13.97
C ALA A 77 0.67 4.58 14.22
N LYS A 78 1.23 4.91 15.39
CA LYS A 78 1.65 6.27 15.74
C LYS A 78 2.81 6.79 14.87
N ASP A 79 3.64 5.89 14.34
CA ASP A 79 4.80 6.22 13.51
C ASP A 79 4.43 6.37 12.03
N TRP A 80 3.18 6.07 11.67
CA TRP A 80 2.71 6.02 10.28
C TRP A 80 1.72 7.13 9.93
N LYS A 81 1.85 8.32 10.55
CA LYS A 81 0.96 9.47 10.28
C LYS A 81 0.91 9.87 8.80
N TRP A 82 1.98 9.60 8.06
CA TRP A 82 2.06 9.85 6.61
C TRP A 82 1.02 9.05 5.80
N MET A 83 0.47 7.98 6.36
CA MET A 83 -0.54 7.16 5.68
C MET A 83 -1.86 7.89 5.45
N GLU A 84 -2.18 8.94 6.22
CA GLU A 84 -3.38 9.76 5.98
C GLU A 84 -3.37 10.40 4.59
N GLY A 85 -2.17 10.67 4.05
CA GLY A 85 -1.97 11.19 2.69
C GLY A 85 -1.73 10.11 1.62
N SER A 86 -1.78 8.83 1.99
CA SER A 86 -1.50 7.72 1.05
C SER A 86 -2.77 7.13 0.46
N PHE A 87 -2.66 6.52 -0.72
CA PHE A 87 -3.75 5.76 -1.31
C PHE A 87 -3.68 4.29 -0.87
N PRO A 88 -4.65 3.76 -0.11
CA PRO A 88 -4.71 2.35 0.25
C PRO A 88 -4.91 1.46 -0.98
N ILE A 89 -4.02 0.50 -1.17
CA ILE A 89 -4.11 -0.52 -2.22
C ILE A 89 -4.55 -1.82 -1.57
N THR A 90 -5.76 -2.28 -1.88
CA THR A 90 -6.27 -3.56 -1.36
C THR A 90 -5.90 -4.69 -2.31
N PHE A 91 -5.24 -5.72 -1.80
CA PHE A 91 -5.06 -7.02 -2.46
C PHE A 91 -5.95 -8.08 -1.79
N TYR A 92 -6.60 -8.88 -2.61
CA TYR A 92 -7.48 -9.97 -2.18
C TYR A 92 -6.71 -11.31 -2.15
N PRO A 93 -7.25 -12.34 -1.48
CA PRO A 93 -6.56 -13.63 -1.32
C PRO A 93 -6.35 -14.37 -2.65
N ASP A 94 -7.12 -14.03 -3.69
CA ASP A 94 -6.98 -14.53 -5.05
C ASP A 94 -5.89 -13.82 -5.86
N GLY A 95 -5.19 -12.86 -5.25
CA GLY A 95 -4.11 -12.09 -5.86
C GLY A 95 -4.59 -10.85 -6.61
N THR A 96 -5.89 -10.63 -6.75
CA THR A 96 -6.42 -9.45 -7.44
C THR A 96 -6.24 -8.19 -6.60
N ALA A 97 -6.24 -7.03 -7.25
CA ALA A 97 -6.17 -5.72 -6.60
C ALA A 97 -7.44 -4.91 -6.84
N ALA A 98 -7.81 -4.10 -5.85
CA ALA A 98 -8.99 -3.22 -5.90
C ALA A 98 -8.82 -1.99 -6.80
N ILE A 99 -7.60 -1.67 -7.23
CA ILE A 99 -7.32 -0.46 -8.01
C ILE A 99 -6.35 -0.75 -9.14
N ASP A 100 -6.50 -0.01 -10.24
CA ASP A 100 -5.39 0.24 -11.16
C ASP A 100 -4.54 1.37 -10.61
N LEU A 101 -3.22 1.22 -10.61
CA LEU A 101 -2.28 2.20 -10.06
C LEU A 101 -1.10 2.43 -11.00
N GLN A 102 -0.77 3.70 -11.18
CA GLN A 102 0.50 4.15 -11.73
C GLN A 102 1.21 5.02 -10.70
N GLN A 103 2.27 4.49 -10.11
CA GLN A 103 3.10 5.18 -9.13
C GLN A 103 4.49 5.46 -9.71
N PRO A 104 4.81 6.71 -10.07
CA PRO A 104 6.16 7.09 -10.44
C PRO A 104 7.11 7.02 -9.23
N ILE A 105 8.34 6.60 -9.49
CA ILE A 105 9.48 6.70 -8.57
C ILE A 105 10.43 7.76 -9.11
N LEU A 106 10.78 8.71 -8.26
CA LEU A 106 11.61 9.86 -8.59
C LEU A 106 13.02 9.69 -8.00
N LYS A 107 14.00 10.29 -8.65
CA LYS A 107 15.33 10.61 -8.12
C LYS A 107 15.58 12.08 -8.43
N GLN A 108 15.75 12.92 -7.42
CA GLN A 108 15.91 14.37 -7.60
C GLN A 108 14.83 14.97 -8.53
N ASP A 109 13.55 14.72 -8.23
CA ASP A 109 12.36 15.11 -9.03
C ASP A 109 12.26 14.51 -10.44
N GLN A 110 13.24 13.72 -10.90
CA GLN A 110 13.20 13.06 -12.19
C GLN A 110 12.61 11.66 -12.08
N GLN A 111 11.57 11.35 -12.86
CA GLN A 111 11.02 10.00 -12.93
C GLN A 111 12.05 9.02 -13.51
N VAL A 112 12.53 8.10 -12.68
CA VAL A 112 13.48 7.03 -13.06
C VAL A 112 12.79 5.68 -13.25
N SER A 113 11.68 5.46 -12.56
CA SER A 113 10.92 4.22 -12.65
C SER A 113 9.42 4.49 -12.48
N ARG A 114 8.59 3.50 -12.81
CA ARG A 114 7.16 3.49 -12.58
C ARG A 114 6.69 2.10 -12.21
N ILE A 115 5.95 2.04 -11.11
CA ILE A 115 5.17 0.86 -10.72
C ILE A 115 3.81 0.97 -11.43
N LEU A 116 3.45 -0.07 -12.15
CA LEU A 116 2.15 -0.24 -12.77
C LEU A 116 1.48 -1.46 -12.14
N LEU A 117 0.35 -1.25 -11.47
CA LEU A 117 -0.49 -2.32 -10.94
C LEU A 117 -1.81 -2.30 -11.70
N ARG A 118 -2.22 -3.48 -12.18
CA ARG A 118 -3.52 -3.67 -12.80
C ARG A 118 -4.53 -4.19 -11.79
N GLY A 119 -5.63 -3.47 -11.65
CA GLY A 119 -6.81 -3.92 -10.92
C GLY A 119 -7.33 -5.23 -11.49
N LEU A 120 -8.11 -5.97 -10.69
CA LEU A 120 -8.77 -7.23 -11.06
C LEU A 120 -7.84 -8.40 -11.43
N THR A 121 -6.54 -8.16 -11.60
CA THR A 121 -5.54 -9.20 -11.93
C THR A 121 -4.36 -9.20 -10.97
N GLY A 122 -4.11 -8.07 -10.29
CA GLY A 122 -2.96 -7.92 -9.40
C GLY A 122 -1.62 -7.83 -10.13
N ASN A 123 -1.63 -7.86 -11.47
CA ASN A 123 -0.40 -7.88 -12.25
C ASN A 123 0.37 -6.58 -12.01
N THR A 124 1.61 -6.73 -11.53
CA THR A 124 2.48 -5.64 -11.15
C THR A 124 3.71 -5.64 -12.04
N THR A 125 3.95 -4.53 -12.73
CA THR A 125 5.11 -4.32 -13.59
C THR A 125 5.90 -3.13 -13.10
N ILE A 126 7.23 -3.27 -13.04
CA ILE A 126 8.14 -2.16 -12.81
C ILE A 126 8.80 -1.83 -14.14
N SER A 127 8.69 -0.57 -14.56
CA SER A 127 9.30 -0.07 -15.79
C SER A 127 10.32 1.01 -15.45
N TYR A 128 11.52 0.89 -16.02
CA TYR A 128 12.60 1.86 -15.84
C TYR A 128 12.65 2.77 -17.06
N LYS A 129 12.86 4.07 -16.87
CA LYS A 129 13.28 4.91 -17.99
C LYS A 129 14.70 4.50 -18.34
N GLN A 130 14.92 4.11 -19.61
CA GLN A 130 16.29 4.04 -20.13
C GLN A 130 16.91 5.42 -19.97
N GLU A 131 18.04 5.49 -19.27
CA GLU A 131 18.95 6.62 -19.43
C GLU A 131 19.27 6.69 -20.93
N LYS A 132 19.01 7.84 -21.55
CA LYS A 132 19.61 8.10 -22.86
C LYS A 132 21.11 8.10 -22.60
N SER A 133 21.81 7.05 -23.03
CA SER A 133 23.26 7.07 -23.05
C SER A 133 23.72 8.32 -23.82
N PRO A 134 24.70 9.06 -23.30
CA PRO A 134 25.24 10.26 -23.95
C PRO A 134 25.87 9.94 -25.33
#